data_AF-A0A938BHI6-F1
#
_entry.id   AF-A0A938BHI6-F1
#
_cell.length_a   1.000
_cell.length_b   1.000
_cell.length_c   1.000
_cell.angle_alpha   90.00
_cell.angle_beta   90.00
_cell.angle_gamma   90.00
#
_symmetry.space_group_name_H-M   'P 1'
#
loop_
_entity.id
_entity.type
_entity.pdbx_description
1 polymer ?
#
loop_
_entity_poly.entity_id
_entity_poly.type
_entity_poly.pdbx_seq_one_letter_code
_entity_poly.pdbx_strand_id
1 'polypeptide(L)'
;NATFEKTTLRHASEAYPKYQSWVSAIEERVVDLLAPFRGFLYYHPDQAGSASLKAVLPVITNSNYDNLEIADGGLASTEYYRVTFGNNIDEKERHRVYNALEKYCHLDTKAMIEILYELEKICKVK
;
A
#
# COMPACT_ATOMS: atom_id res chain seq x y z
N ASN A 1 -5.68 4.97 -8.43
CA ASN A 1 -5.59 4.30 -7.13
C ASN A 1 -6.38 5.09 -6.08
N ALA A 2 -6.15 6.40 -5.99
CA ALA A 2 -6.79 7.28 -5.01
C ALA A 2 -8.32 7.19 -4.93
N THR A 3 -9.04 7.05 -6.05
CA THR A 3 -10.50 6.91 -6.03
C THR A 3 -10.96 5.69 -5.22
N PHE A 4 -10.29 4.54 -5.39
CA PHE A 4 -10.61 3.32 -4.64
C PHE A 4 -10.36 3.51 -3.14
N GLU A 5 -9.19 4.03 -2.77
CA GLU A 5 -8.83 4.26 -1.36
C GLU A 5 -9.78 5.23 -0.67
N LYS A 6 -10.13 6.34 -1.35
CA LYS A 6 -11.13 7.30 -0.84
C LYS A 6 -12.48 6.62 -0.62
N THR A 7 -12.94 5.80 -1.57
CA THR A 7 -14.20 5.06 -1.44
C THR A 7 -14.17 4.08 -0.26
N THR A 8 -13.08 3.32 -0.08
CA THR A 8 -12.92 2.41 1.06
C THR A 8 -12.97 3.16 2.39
N LEU A 9 -12.27 4.30 2.51
CA LEU A 9 -12.31 5.14 3.71
C LEU A 9 -13.71 5.69 3.99
N ARG A 10 -14.46 6.10 2.96
CA ARG A 10 -15.85 6.54 3.11
C ARG A 10 -16.73 5.44 3.69
N HIS A 11 -16.72 4.26 3.09
CA HIS A 11 -17.49 3.11 3.59
C HIS A 11 -17.11 2.76 5.03
N ALA A 12 -15.83 2.84 5.40
CA ALA A 12 -15.40 2.62 6.78
C ALA A 12 -15.97 3.70 7.73
N SER A 13 -16.00 4.96 7.31
CA SER A 13 -16.58 6.05 8.11
C SER A 13 -18.12 6.03 8.16
N GLU A 14 -18.80 5.42 7.20
CA GLU A 14 -20.24 5.17 7.25
C GLU A 14 -20.58 4.13 8.32
N ALA A 15 -19.77 3.06 8.42
CA ALA A 15 -19.90 2.07 9.48
C ALA A 15 -19.50 2.62 10.87
N TYR A 16 -18.57 3.58 10.91
CA TYR A 16 -18.11 4.22 12.15
C TYR A 16 -18.20 5.76 12.07
N PRO A 17 -19.39 6.36 12.23
CA PRO A 17 -19.65 7.78 11.98
C PRO A 17 -18.73 8.76 12.73
N LYS A 18 -18.21 8.37 13.89
CA LYS A 18 -17.26 9.18 14.68
C LYS A 18 -15.97 9.55 13.93
N TYR A 19 -15.63 8.85 12.84
CA TYR A 19 -14.44 9.12 12.03
C TYR A 19 -14.71 9.92 10.75
N GLN A 20 -15.96 10.29 10.44
CA GLN A 20 -16.32 10.97 9.18
C GLN A 20 -15.51 12.25 8.95
N SER A 21 -15.46 13.14 9.94
CA SER A 21 -14.71 14.40 9.83
C SER A 21 -13.22 14.18 9.57
N TRP A 22 -12.65 13.13 10.18
CA TRP A 22 -11.26 12.75 9.97
C TRP A 22 -11.01 12.21 8.56
N VAL A 23 -11.91 11.37 8.05
CA VAL A 23 -11.83 10.86 6.67
C VAL A 23 -11.97 11.99 5.65
N SER A 24 -12.91 12.92 5.81
CA SER A 24 -13.05 14.08 4.92
C SER A 24 -11.76 14.91 4.85
N ALA A 25 -11.12 15.16 6.00
CA ALA A 25 -9.84 15.87 6.05
C ALA A 25 -8.66 15.10 5.43
N ILE A 26 -8.74 13.77 5.35
CA ILE A 26 -7.75 12.94 4.63
C ILE A 26 -7.98 13.05 3.13
N GLU A 27 -9.24 12.91 2.67
CA GLU A 27 -9.57 12.89 1.24
C GLU A 27 -9.09 14.11 0.47
N GLU A 28 -9.11 15.29 1.10
CA GLU A 28 -8.61 16.55 0.55
C GLU A 28 -7.10 16.54 0.31
N ARG A 29 -6.35 15.73 1.06
CA ARG A 29 -4.88 15.67 1.04
C ARG A 29 -4.33 14.45 0.32
N VAL A 30 -5.19 13.55 -0.15
CA VAL A 30 -4.76 12.35 -0.90
C VAL A 30 -4.22 12.77 -2.26
N VAL A 31 -2.96 12.44 -2.50
CA VAL A 31 -2.25 12.56 -3.77
C VAL A 31 -1.94 11.17 -4.30
N ASP A 32 -2.26 10.91 -5.58
CA ASP A 32 -2.00 9.61 -6.20
C ASP A 32 -0.56 9.54 -6.73
N LEU A 33 0.36 8.96 -5.93
CA LEU A 33 1.76 8.74 -6.32
C LEU A 33 1.94 7.82 -7.54
N LEU A 34 0.87 7.15 -8.00
CA LEU A 34 0.90 6.35 -9.23
C LEU A 34 1.04 7.21 -10.49
N ALA A 35 0.60 8.46 -10.45
CA ALA A 35 0.52 9.35 -11.61
C ALA A 35 1.83 9.45 -12.43
N PRO A 36 3.01 9.74 -11.85
CA PRO A 36 4.26 9.84 -12.61
C PRO A 36 4.66 8.55 -13.33
N PHE A 37 4.36 7.39 -12.75
CA PHE A 37 4.73 6.08 -13.31
C PHE A 37 3.75 5.66 -14.41
N ARG A 38 2.44 5.81 -14.18
CA ARG A 38 1.41 5.48 -15.19
C ARG A 38 1.50 6.38 -16.42
N GLY A 39 1.91 7.62 -16.25
CA GLY A 39 2.11 8.58 -17.33
C GLY A 39 3.48 8.49 -18.02
N PHE A 40 4.35 7.55 -17.61
CA PHE A 40 5.73 7.42 -18.10
C PHE A 40 6.57 8.71 -17.94
N LEU A 41 6.22 9.59 -16.98
CA LEU A 41 7.07 10.73 -16.62
C LEU A 41 8.35 10.26 -15.93
N TYR A 42 8.25 9.14 -15.21
CA TYR A 42 9.38 8.33 -14.79
C TYR A 42 9.13 6.88 -15.23
N TYR A 43 10.13 6.25 -15.84
CA TYR A 43 10.08 4.85 -16.22
C TYR A 43 11.47 4.22 -16.20
N HIS A 44 11.55 3.00 -15.67
CA HIS A 44 12.74 2.16 -15.73
C HIS A 44 12.40 0.86 -16.48
N PRO A 45 13.25 0.34 -17.39
CA PRO A 45 12.97 -0.87 -18.16
C PRO A 45 12.56 -2.08 -17.31
N ASP A 46 13.17 -2.24 -16.12
CA ASP A 46 12.88 -3.35 -15.20
C ASP A 46 11.47 -3.31 -14.59
N GLN A 47 10.72 -2.22 -14.77
CA GLN A 47 9.30 -2.18 -14.43
C GLN A 47 8.46 -3.10 -15.34
N ALA A 48 8.99 -3.48 -16.51
CA ALA A 48 8.32 -4.35 -17.48
C ALA A 48 6.87 -3.93 -17.79
N GLY A 49 6.63 -2.62 -17.89
CA GLY A 49 5.30 -2.04 -18.14
C GLY A 49 4.37 -1.95 -16.92
N SER A 50 4.81 -2.39 -15.73
CA SER A 50 4.02 -2.29 -14.49
C SER A 50 4.35 -1.02 -13.71
N ALA A 51 3.32 -0.27 -13.35
CA ALA A 51 3.42 0.88 -12.44
C ALA A 51 3.01 0.52 -11.00
N SER A 52 2.92 -0.77 -10.65
CA SER A 52 2.58 -1.20 -9.29
C SER A 52 3.69 -0.84 -8.30
N LEU A 53 3.34 -0.65 -7.03
CA LEU A 53 4.30 -0.35 -5.97
C LEU A 53 5.43 -1.40 -5.90
N LYS A 54 5.08 -2.68 -6.06
CA LYS A 54 6.04 -3.80 -6.08
C LYS A 54 6.99 -3.79 -7.27
N ALA A 55 6.57 -3.27 -8.43
CA ALA A 55 7.43 -3.14 -9.60
C ALA A 55 8.28 -1.86 -9.54
N VAL A 56 7.75 -0.78 -8.97
CA VAL A 56 8.42 0.52 -8.90
C VAL A 56 9.44 0.58 -7.76
N LEU A 57 9.10 0.08 -6.58
CA LEU A 57 9.97 0.17 -5.40
C LEU A 57 11.40 -0.33 -5.65
N PRO A 58 11.64 -1.55 -6.18
CA PRO A 58 13.00 -2.07 -6.35
C PRO A 58 13.79 -1.38 -7.47
N VAL A 59 13.15 -0.67 -8.39
CA VAL A 59 13.87 -0.01 -9.51
C VAL A 59 14.32 1.41 -9.17
N ILE A 60 13.64 2.07 -8.24
CA ILE A 60 13.95 3.43 -7.82
C ILE A 60 14.61 3.47 -6.44
N THR A 61 14.51 2.40 -5.66
CA THR A 61 15.09 2.27 -4.31
C THR A 61 15.87 0.95 -4.19
N ASN A 62 16.49 0.71 -3.04
CA ASN A 62 17.09 -0.59 -2.69
C ASN A 62 16.16 -1.48 -1.82
N SER A 63 14.88 -1.13 -1.71
CA SER A 63 13.89 -1.86 -0.93
C SER A 63 13.05 -2.78 -1.82
N ASN A 64 12.54 -3.88 -1.25
CA ASN A 64 11.64 -4.80 -1.92
C ASN A 64 10.78 -5.56 -0.89
N TYR A 65 9.91 -6.45 -1.39
CA TYR A 65 8.97 -7.23 -0.59
C TYR A 65 9.45 -8.67 -0.32
N ASP A 66 10.67 -9.05 -0.73
CA ASP A 66 11.09 -10.46 -0.83
C ASP A 66 11.22 -11.16 0.52
N ASN A 67 11.34 -10.40 1.62
CA ASN A 67 11.48 -10.92 2.97
C ASN A 67 10.17 -10.95 3.78
N LEU A 68 9.03 -10.75 3.12
CA LEU A 68 7.72 -10.78 3.77
C LEU A 68 6.99 -12.10 3.52
N GLU A 69 6.37 -12.60 4.57
CA GLU A 69 5.47 -13.75 4.48
C GLU A 69 4.24 -13.44 3.61
N ILE A 70 3.70 -12.23 3.74
CA ILE A 70 2.63 -11.69 2.91
C ILE A 70 3.22 -10.55 2.09
N ALA A 71 3.22 -10.70 0.77
CA ALA A 71 3.88 -9.80 -0.18
C ALA A 71 3.01 -9.47 -1.41
N ASP A 72 1.70 -9.70 -1.31
CA ASP A 72 0.71 -9.48 -2.36
C ASP A 72 -0.63 -9.09 -1.73
N GLY A 73 -1.30 -8.09 -2.32
CA GLY A 73 -2.54 -7.54 -1.77
C GLY A 73 -3.72 -8.52 -1.80
N GLY A 74 -3.76 -9.43 -2.78
CA GLY A 74 -4.77 -10.48 -2.85
C GLY A 74 -4.58 -11.51 -1.73
N LEU A 75 -3.34 -11.94 -1.50
CA LEU A 75 -3.00 -12.80 -0.37
C LEU A 75 -3.32 -12.12 0.96
N ALA A 76 -2.93 -10.84 1.12
CA ALA A 76 -3.21 -10.07 2.34
C ALA A 76 -4.71 -10.03 2.66
N SER A 77 -5.54 -9.71 1.66
CA SER A 77 -7.01 -9.65 1.81
C SER A 77 -7.60 -11.03 2.16
N THR A 78 -7.12 -12.08 1.49
CA THR A 78 -7.58 -13.46 1.70
C THR A 78 -7.23 -13.96 3.10
N GLU A 79 -5.99 -13.74 3.53
CA GLU A 79 -5.50 -14.16 4.84
C GLU A 79 -6.18 -13.38 5.97
N TYR A 80 -6.37 -12.07 5.80
CA TYR A 80 -7.13 -11.27 6.75
C TYR A 80 -8.56 -11.81 6.91
N TYR A 81 -9.26 -12.08 5.80
CA TYR A 81 -10.62 -12.62 5.85
C TYR A 81 -10.64 -14.00 6.52
N ARG A 82 -9.70 -14.88 6.15
CA ARG A 82 -9.57 -16.23 6.70
C ARG A 82 -9.39 -16.21 8.21
N VAL A 83 -8.44 -15.45 8.74
CA VAL A 83 -8.19 -15.47 10.18
C VAL A 83 -9.23 -14.67 10.96
N THR A 84 -9.83 -13.62 10.39
CA THR A 84 -10.81 -12.79 11.10
C THR A 84 -12.18 -13.46 11.20
N PHE A 85 -12.66 -14.05 10.10
CA PHE A 85 -14.04 -14.56 9.99
C PHE A 85 -14.12 -16.08 9.82
N GLY A 86 -12.99 -16.76 9.63
CA GLY A 86 -12.95 -18.21 9.53
C GLY A 86 -13.24 -18.90 10.87
N ASN A 87 -13.86 -20.07 10.79
CA ASN A 87 -14.14 -20.91 11.95
C ASN A 87 -12.90 -21.73 12.33
N ASN A 88 -12.77 -22.03 13.63
CA ASN A 88 -11.74 -22.94 14.18
C ASN A 88 -10.28 -22.53 13.85
N ILE A 89 -10.00 -21.24 13.75
CA ILE A 89 -8.63 -20.73 13.59
C ILE A 89 -7.95 -20.66 14.95
N ASP A 90 -6.82 -21.35 15.08
CA ASP A 90 -5.98 -21.30 16.28
C ASP A 90 -5.49 -19.87 16.56
N GLU A 91 -5.45 -19.50 17.84
CA GLU A 91 -5.05 -18.14 18.25
C GLU A 91 -3.60 -17.82 17.87
N LYS A 92 -2.68 -18.78 17.92
CA LYS A 92 -1.28 -18.51 17.52
C LYS A 92 -1.20 -18.25 16.02
N GLU A 93 -1.97 -18.98 15.23
CA GLU A 93 -2.06 -18.76 13.79
C GLU A 93 -2.66 -17.39 13.45
N ARG A 94 -3.75 -17.00 14.14
CA ARG A 94 -4.35 -15.66 14.01
C ARG A 94 -3.34 -14.55 14.27
N HIS A 95 -2.60 -14.64 15.38
CA HIS A 95 -1.56 -13.67 15.73
C HIS A 95 -0.41 -13.65 14.73
N ARG A 96 0.03 -14.82 14.23
CA ARG A 96 1.09 -14.91 13.21
C ARG A 96 0.69 -14.16 11.94
N VAL A 97 -0.53 -14.40 11.44
CA VAL A 97 -1.04 -13.73 10.24
C VAL A 97 -1.22 -12.23 10.45
N TYR A 98 -1.77 -11.79 11.58
CA TYR A 98 -1.87 -10.36 11.88
C TYR A 98 -0.50 -9.68 11.94
N ASN A 99 0.49 -10.30 12.57
CA ASN A 99 1.86 -9.78 12.58
C ASN A 99 2.47 -9.72 11.16
N ALA A 100 2.17 -10.68 10.30
CA ALA A 100 2.61 -10.66 8.90
C ALA A 100 1.92 -9.54 8.11
N LEU A 101 0.62 -9.33 8.31
CA LEU A 101 -0.15 -8.24 7.69
C LEU A 101 0.35 -6.87 8.16
N GLU A 102 0.65 -6.69 9.44
CA GLU A 102 1.20 -5.43 9.96
C GLU A 102 2.54 -5.10 9.31
N LYS A 103 3.44 -6.07 9.14
CA LYS A 103 4.72 -5.88 8.43
C LYS A 103 4.51 -5.49 6.97
N TYR A 104 3.55 -6.14 6.30
CA TYR A 104 3.18 -5.82 4.92
C TYR A 104 2.64 -4.39 4.79
N CYS A 105 1.65 -4.01 5.61
CA CYS A 105 1.07 -2.67 5.61
C CYS A 105 2.11 -1.59 5.97
N HIS A 106 3.02 -1.89 6.90
CA HIS A 106 4.14 -1.01 7.24
C HIS A 106 5.03 -0.77 6.02
N LEU A 107 5.39 -1.82 5.28
CA LEU A 107 6.22 -1.70 4.09
C LEU A 107 5.52 -0.91 2.98
N ASP A 108 4.21 -1.10 2.74
CA ASP A 108 3.46 -0.33 1.75
C ASP A 108 3.56 1.19 2.01
N THR A 109 3.43 1.60 3.28
CA THR A 109 3.57 3.02 3.66
C THR A 109 5.01 3.50 3.49
N LYS A 110 5.97 2.72 3.98
CA LYS A 110 7.41 3.05 3.90
C LYS A 110 7.86 3.16 2.45
N ALA A 111 7.42 2.26 1.59
CA ALA A 111 7.73 2.23 0.17
C ALA A 111 7.29 3.52 -0.54
N MET A 112 6.08 4.01 -0.27
CA MET A 112 5.61 5.28 -0.84
C MET A 112 6.49 6.47 -0.43
N ILE A 113 6.96 6.49 0.83
CA ILE A 113 7.84 7.54 1.35
C ILE A 113 9.21 7.48 0.68
N GLU A 114 9.80 6.29 0.57
CA GLU A 114 11.11 6.10 -0.08
C GLU A 114 11.06 6.50 -1.55
N ILE A 115 10.02 6.08 -2.29
CA ILE A 115 9.82 6.47 -3.68
C ILE A 115 9.71 7.98 -3.82
N LEU A 116 8.95 8.64 -2.94
CA LEU A 116 8.82 10.10 -2.97
C LEU A 116 10.18 10.78 -2.78
N TYR A 117 10.99 10.32 -1.81
CA TYR A 117 12.32 10.87 -1.57
C TYR A 117 13.25 10.70 -2.78
N GLU A 118 13.21 9.55 -3.46
CA GLU A 118 14.05 9.32 -4.64
C GLU A 118 13.58 10.14 -5.84
N LEU A 119 12.27 10.26 -6.07
CA LEU A 119 11.71 11.16 -7.10
C LEU A 119 12.12 12.62 -6.85
N GLU A 120 12.07 13.07 -5.58
CA GLU A 120 12.52 14.43 -5.24
C GLU A 120 14.00 14.64 -5.58
N LYS A 121 14.87 13.67 -5.30
CA LYS A 121 16.30 13.77 -5.65
C LYS A 121 16.46 13.90 -7.15
N ILE A 122 15.80 13.03 -7.93
CA ILE A 122 15.86 13.05 -9.40
C ILE A 122 15.42 14.41 -9.96
N CYS A 123 14.30 14.95 -9.47
CA CYS A 123 13.78 16.25 -9.92
C CYS A 123 14.61 17.46 -9.47
N LYS A 124 15.40 17.32 -8.39
CA LYS A 124 16.28 18.38 -7.88
C LYS A 124 17.66 18.40 -8.53
N VAL A 125 18.04 17.36 -9.29
CA VAL A 125 19.26 17.39 -10.11
C VAL A 125 19.03 18.38 -11.27
N LYS A 126 19.68 19.54 -11.19
CA LYS A 126 19.76 20.53 -12.26
C LYS A 126 20.89 20.19 -13.23
#